data_AF-A0A1V4UGW2-F1
#
_entry.id   AF-A0A1V4UGW2-F1
#
_cell.length_a   1.000
_cell.length_b   1.000
_cell.length_c   1.000
_cell.angle_alpha   90.00
_cell.angle_beta   90.00
_cell.angle_gamma   90.00
#
_symmetry.space_group_name_H-M   'P 1'
#
loop_
_entity.id
_entity.type
_entity.pdbx_description
1 polymer ?
#
loop_
_entity_poly.entity_id
_entity_poly.type
_entity_poly.pdbx_seq_one_letter_code
_entity_poly.pdbx_strand_id
1 'polypeptide(L)'
;MVVPATALEAEYAIAQNGTVYHAAIDLQEQERYDFYEPGFLGDRVPLKVNDVTLSGDCNPCEFAWSGNSAITFARGNYTLSFNAPLHENHFMVVFDEPRNVTISLPHGLDVRNPALGMITPGGLVLPGRENGTAITWNHTKTAEIRFYDEGRESLLYIFANFWIIIAVVLLLPFLLTWRKKG
;
A
#
# COMPACT_ATOMS: atom_id res chain seq x y z
N MET A 1 -36.77 0.05 -8.83
CA MET A 1 -35.54 -0.03 -9.62
C MET A 1 -34.40 0.26 -8.65
N VAL A 2 -33.67 -0.77 -8.23
CA VAL A 2 -32.59 -0.63 -7.25
C VAL A 2 -31.35 -0.22 -8.02
N VAL A 3 -30.92 1.03 -7.89
CA VAL A 3 -29.61 1.47 -8.39
C VAL A 3 -28.58 0.69 -7.59
N PRO A 4 -27.64 -0.04 -8.21
CA PRO A 4 -26.57 -0.68 -7.46
C PRO A 4 -25.83 0.41 -6.70
N ALA A 5 -25.67 0.24 -5.39
CA ALA A 5 -24.82 1.10 -4.59
C ALA A 5 -23.44 1.08 -5.24
N THR A 6 -23.02 2.21 -5.81
CA THR A 6 -21.65 2.39 -6.29
C THR A 6 -20.74 2.13 -5.10
N ALA A 7 -19.93 1.09 -5.17
CA ALA A 7 -18.98 0.79 -4.11
C ALA A 7 -17.98 1.95 -4.05
N LEU A 8 -17.76 2.49 -2.87
CA LEU A 8 -16.79 3.56 -2.65
C LEU A 8 -15.38 3.09 -3.02
N GLU A 9 -14.71 3.81 -3.92
CA GLU A 9 -13.38 3.45 -4.40
C GLU A 9 -12.28 4.27 -3.70
N ALA A 10 -11.11 3.66 -3.57
CA ALA A 10 -9.90 4.30 -3.10
C ALA A 10 -8.70 3.76 -3.88
N GLU A 11 -8.12 4.61 -4.71
CA GLU A 11 -6.95 4.32 -5.50
C GLU A 11 -5.71 4.99 -4.92
N TYR A 12 -4.60 4.24 -4.90
CA TYR A 12 -3.31 4.71 -4.46
C TYR A 12 -2.26 4.35 -5.51
N ALA A 13 -1.43 5.31 -5.88
CA ALA A 13 -0.33 5.12 -6.80
C ALA A 13 0.98 5.50 -6.13
N ILE A 14 1.83 4.51 -5.86
CA ILE A 14 3.14 4.72 -5.26
C ILE A 14 4.09 5.24 -6.34
N ALA A 15 4.85 6.29 -6.03
CA ALA A 15 5.80 6.88 -6.96
C ALA A 15 7.00 5.95 -7.20
N GLN A 16 7.72 6.15 -8.32
CA GLN A 16 8.87 5.34 -8.74
C GLN A 16 9.97 5.22 -7.68
N ASN A 17 10.12 6.22 -6.82
CA ASN A 17 11.10 6.23 -5.74
C ASN A 17 10.63 5.49 -4.47
N GLY A 18 9.36 5.11 -4.38
CA GLY A 18 8.77 4.44 -3.22
C GLY A 18 8.60 5.32 -1.98
N THR A 19 8.74 6.65 -2.09
CA THR A 19 8.73 7.55 -0.91
C THR A 19 7.52 8.49 -0.86
N VAL A 20 6.68 8.48 -1.88
CA VAL A 20 5.46 9.29 -1.98
C VAL A 20 4.40 8.43 -2.65
N TYR A 21 3.14 8.66 -2.32
CA TYR A 21 2.02 8.12 -3.07
C TYR A 21 1.03 9.23 -3.44
N HIS A 22 0.35 9.03 -4.56
CA HIS A 22 -0.82 9.78 -4.96
C HIS A 22 -2.07 9.00 -4.55
N ALA A 23 -3.05 9.66 -3.96
CA ALA A 23 -4.34 9.07 -3.60
C ALA A 23 -5.46 9.71 -4.43
N ALA A 24 -6.44 8.90 -4.81
CA ALA A 24 -7.72 9.32 -5.33
C ALA A 24 -8.83 8.55 -4.60
N ILE A 25 -9.66 9.24 -3.83
CA ILE A 25 -10.63 8.62 -2.92
C ILE A 25 -12.01 9.22 -3.18
N ASP A 26 -13.00 8.34 -3.36
CA ASP A 26 -14.38 8.77 -3.51
C ASP A 26 -15.01 9.10 -2.16
N LEU A 27 -15.64 10.27 -2.07
CA LEU A 27 -16.35 10.76 -0.91
C LEU A 27 -17.83 10.82 -1.26
N GLN A 28 -18.70 10.28 -0.40
CA GLN A 28 -20.14 10.25 -0.63
C GLN A 28 -20.88 10.80 0.59
N GLU A 29 -21.66 11.85 0.37
CA GLU A 29 -22.43 12.56 1.40
C GLU A 29 -21.62 12.97 2.64
N GLN A 30 -20.33 13.25 2.46
CA GLN A 30 -19.45 13.75 3.52
C GLN A 30 -19.30 15.28 3.43
N GLU A 31 -18.98 15.90 4.56
CA GLU A 31 -18.70 17.35 4.66
C GLU A 31 -17.28 17.63 5.16
N ARG A 32 -16.57 16.57 5.56
CA ARG A 32 -15.25 16.63 6.16
C ARG A 32 -14.46 15.38 5.79
N TYR A 33 -13.18 15.57 5.53
CA TYR A 33 -12.20 14.50 5.40
C TYR A 33 -10.99 14.79 6.28
N ASP A 34 -10.59 13.82 7.10
CA ASP A 34 -9.41 13.89 7.96
C ASP A 34 -8.27 13.08 7.32
N PHE A 35 -7.12 13.72 7.12
CA PHE A 35 -5.89 13.08 6.66
C PHE A 35 -5.15 12.47 7.84
N TYR A 36 -5.14 11.14 7.92
CA TYR A 36 -4.43 10.43 8.97
C TYR A 36 -3.85 9.11 8.48
N GLU A 37 -2.84 8.66 9.20
CA GLU A 37 -2.28 7.31 9.10
C GLU A 37 -2.50 6.57 10.44
N PRO A 38 -2.62 5.24 10.42
CA PRO A 38 -2.69 4.45 11.65
C PRO A 38 -1.32 4.45 12.36
N GLY A 39 -1.30 4.92 13.60
CA GLY A 39 -0.16 4.83 14.50
C GLY A 39 0.05 3.43 15.06
N PHE A 40 1.16 3.24 15.77
CA PHE A 40 1.57 1.93 16.31
C PHE A 40 0.54 1.32 17.28
N LEU A 41 -0.26 2.15 17.96
CA LEU A 41 -1.29 1.70 18.89
C LEU A 41 -2.69 1.74 18.26
N GLY A 42 -2.79 1.93 16.94
CA GLY A 42 -4.06 2.12 16.22
C GLY A 42 -4.66 3.52 16.41
N ASP A 43 -3.91 4.45 16.98
CA ASP A 43 -4.26 5.87 17.06
C ASP A 43 -4.21 6.53 15.67
N ARG A 44 -4.95 7.64 15.48
CA ARG A 44 -4.92 8.39 14.22
C ARG A 44 -3.82 9.45 14.28
N VAL A 45 -2.75 9.25 13.51
CA VAL A 45 -1.63 10.19 13.41
C VAL A 45 -1.89 11.16 12.25
N PRO A 46 -1.86 12.49 12.46
CA PRO A 46 -2.09 13.47 11.40
C PRO A 46 -1.10 13.31 10.23
N LEU A 47 -1.63 13.10 9.03
CA LEU A 47 -0.84 12.94 7.82
C LEU A 47 -0.65 14.29 7.12
N LYS A 48 0.61 14.65 6.83
CA LYS A 48 0.92 15.84 6.03
C LYS A 48 0.75 15.52 4.55
N VAL A 49 -0.16 16.23 3.90
CA VAL A 49 -0.49 16.04 2.48
C VAL A 49 -0.17 17.28 1.66
N ASN A 50 0.09 17.09 0.38
CA ASN A 50 0.34 18.14 -0.61
C ASN A 50 -0.62 17.98 -1.80
N ASP A 51 -0.74 19.03 -2.61
CA ASP A 51 -1.51 19.04 -3.86
C ASP A 51 -2.96 18.54 -3.70
N VAL A 52 -3.61 18.94 -2.61
CA VAL A 52 -5.00 18.56 -2.31
C VAL A 52 -5.92 19.22 -3.31
N THR A 53 -6.71 18.40 -4.01
CA THR A 53 -7.71 18.84 -4.97
C THR A 53 -9.00 18.06 -4.80
N LEU A 54 -10.12 18.76 -4.96
CA LEU A 54 -11.46 18.17 -4.93
C LEU A 54 -12.04 18.25 -6.34
N SER A 55 -12.67 17.17 -6.80
CA SER A 55 -13.29 17.09 -8.12
C SER A 55 -14.67 16.43 -8.01
N GLY A 56 -15.57 16.73 -8.94
CA GLY A 56 -16.95 16.23 -8.94
C GLY A 56 -17.85 17.09 -9.84
N ASP A 57 -19.15 17.13 -9.54
CA ASP A 57 -20.15 17.94 -10.25
C ASP A 57 -20.09 19.44 -9.85
N CYS A 58 -18.88 20.01 -9.80
CA CYS A 58 -18.59 21.39 -9.42
C CYS A 58 -17.42 21.94 -10.24
N ASN A 59 -17.41 23.26 -10.47
CA ASN A 59 -16.33 23.92 -11.22
C ASN A 59 -16.10 25.37 -10.75
N PRO A 60 -15.08 25.66 -9.92
CA PRO A 60 -14.22 24.72 -9.19
C PRO A 60 -14.93 24.15 -7.95
N CYS A 61 -14.47 22.99 -7.47
CA CYS A 61 -14.93 22.43 -6.20
C CYS A 61 -14.12 23.07 -5.05
N GLU A 62 -14.77 23.92 -4.27
CA GLU A 62 -14.12 24.62 -3.17
C GLU A 62 -14.09 23.77 -1.89
N PHE A 63 -13.00 23.90 -1.14
CA PHE A 63 -12.85 23.34 0.19
C PHE A 63 -12.10 24.32 1.09
N ALA A 64 -12.29 24.20 2.40
CA ALA A 64 -11.57 24.97 3.40
C ALA A 64 -10.77 24.03 4.31
N TRP A 65 -9.57 24.45 4.70
CA TRP A 65 -8.78 23.73 5.69
C TRP A 65 -9.37 23.91 7.08
N SER A 66 -9.48 22.80 7.81
CA SER A 66 -9.89 22.77 9.21
C SER A 66 -8.72 22.25 10.05
N GLY A 67 -7.88 23.17 10.51
CA GLY A 67 -6.59 22.83 11.12
C GLY A 67 -5.56 22.41 10.06
N ASN A 68 -4.67 21.50 10.43
CA ASN A 68 -3.50 21.15 9.61
C ASN A 68 -3.63 19.79 8.90
N SER A 69 -4.70 19.05 9.16
CA SER A 69 -4.85 17.65 8.72
C SER A 69 -6.28 17.29 8.35
N ALA A 70 -7.11 18.28 8.02
CA ALA A 70 -8.47 18.03 7.59
C ALA A 70 -8.97 19.14 6.68
N ILE A 71 -9.90 18.78 5.80
CA ILE A 71 -10.63 19.70 4.94
C ILE A 71 -12.12 19.57 5.20
N THR A 72 -12.84 20.66 4.98
CA THR A 72 -14.30 20.73 5.01
C THR A 72 -14.82 21.26 3.69
N PHE A 73 -15.92 20.71 3.22
CA PHE A 73 -16.54 21.00 1.92
C PHE A 73 -18.06 20.83 2.05
N ALA A 74 -18.81 21.35 1.07
CA ALA A 74 -20.25 21.17 1.04
C ALA A 74 -20.59 19.68 0.93
N ARG A 75 -21.73 19.25 1.51
CA ARG A 75 -22.14 17.85 1.42
C ARG A 75 -22.40 17.47 -0.04
N GLY A 76 -21.77 16.40 -0.50
CA GLY A 76 -21.92 15.92 -1.87
C GLY A 76 -21.06 14.71 -2.20
N ASN A 77 -21.00 14.39 -3.49
CA ASN A 77 -20.19 13.30 -4.03
C ASN A 77 -18.99 13.89 -4.75
N TYR A 78 -17.80 13.54 -4.28
CA TYR A 78 -16.56 14.11 -4.78
C TYR A 78 -15.49 13.04 -4.88
N THR A 79 -14.51 13.26 -5.74
CA THR A 79 -13.24 12.53 -5.72
C THR A 79 -12.17 13.47 -5.17
N LEU A 80 -11.59 13.08 -4.04
CA LEU A 80 -10.50 13.77 -3.37
C LEU A 80 -9.17 13.20 -3.84
N SER A 81 -8.28 14.08 -4.33
CA SER A 81 -6.94 13.71 -4.76
C SER A 81 -5.88 14.46 -3.96
N PHE A 82 -4.82 13.77 -3.55
CA PHE A 82 -3.70 14.36 -2.80
C PHE A 82 -2.43 13.51 -2.90
N ASN A 83 -1.30 14.13 -2.55
CA ASN A 83 -0.01 13.46 -2.43
C ASN A 83 0.40 13.37 -0.95
N ALA A 84 0.97 12.25 -0.53
CA ALA A 84 1.44 12.06 0.84
C ALA A 84 2.76 11.27 0.88
N PRO A 85 3.61 11.51 1.91
CA PRO A 85 4.85 10.78 2.06
C PRO A 85 4.60 9.31 2.40
N LEU A 86 5.56 8.48 2.04
CA LEU A 86 5.59 7.05 2.31
C LEU A 86 6.92 6.69 2.97
N HIS A 87 6.87 5.86 4.00
CA HIS A 87 8.04 5.51 4.80
C HIS A 87 8.26 4.01 4.81
N GLU A 88 9.54 3.60 4.88
CA GLU A 88 9.96 2.20 5.10
C GLU A 88 9.46 1.16 4.08
N ASN A 89 9.02 1.60 2.90
CA ASN A 89 8.34 0.78 1.90
C ASN A 89 7.10 0.06 2.45
N HIS A 90 6.40 0.72 3.38
CA HIS A 90 5.22 0.21 4.04
C HIS A 90 4.08 1.20 3.80
N PHE A 91 2.98 0.69 3.27
CA PHE A 91 1.76 1.46 3.04
C PHE A 91 0.63 0.80 3.80
N MET A 92 -0.11 1.59 4.57
CA MET A 92 -1.27 1.11 5.31
C MET A 92 -2.36 2.19 5.33
N VAL A 93 -3.59 1.77 5.07
CA VAL A 93 -4.78 2.61 5.18
C VAL A 93 -5.88 1.89 5.92
N VAL A 94 -6.66 2.67 6.68
CA VAL A 94 -7.81 2.20 7.44
C VAL A 94 -8.99 3.10 7.13
N PHE A 95 -10.15 2.49 6.88
CA PHE A 95 -11.39 3.17 6.56
C PHE A 95 -12.46 2.82 7.60
N ASP A 96 -13.31 3.80 7.91
CA ASP A 96 -14.45 3.61 8.81
C ASP A 96 -15.51 2.67 8.17
N GLU A 97 -15.68 2.80 6.85
CA GLU A 97 -16.56 1.98 6.02
C GLU A 97 -15.76 1.19 4.97
N PRO A 98 -16.15 -0.05 4.62
CA PRO A 98 -15.40 -0.85 3.67
C PRO A 98 -15.47 -0.29 2.25
N ARG A 99 -14.36 -0.36 1.52
CA ARG A 99 -14.16 0.22 0.19
C ARG A 99 -13.48 -0.76 -0.76
N ASN A 100 -13.59 -0.48 -2.05
CA ASN A 100 -12.76 -1.12 -3.07
C ASN A 100 -11.43 -0.39 -3.12
N VAL A 101 -10.35 -1.10 -2.80
CA VAL A 101 -9.02 -0.50 -2.67
C VAL A 101 -8.13 -1.03 -3.78
N THR A 102 -7.47 -0.13 -4.50
CA THR A 102 -6.44 -0.47 -5.48
C THR A 102 -5.15 0.25 -5.14
N ILE A 103 -4.07 -0.50 -4.94
CA ILE A 103 -2.74 0.05 -4.76
C ILE A 103 -1.89 -0.33 -5.96
N SER A 104 -1.33 0.66 -6.64
CA SER A 104 -0.45 0.46 -7.79
C SER A 104 1.00 0.74 -7.41
N LEU A 105 1.84 -0.24 -7.71
CA LEU A 105 3.29 -0.18 -7.61
C LEU A 105 3.88 -0.02 -9.01
N PRO A 106 4.84 0.89 -9.18
CA PRO A 106 5.55 1.08 -10.43
C PRO A 106 6.52 -0.10 -10.68
N HIS A 107 7.04 -0.18 -11.90
CA HIS A 107 8.04 -1.16 -12.26
C HIS A 107 9.27 -1.08 -11.33
N GLY A 108 9.82 -2.24 -10.94
CA GLY A 108 10.97 -2.35 -10.04
C GLY A 108 10.62 -2.36 -8.54
N LEU A 109 9.35 -2.13 -8.18
CA LEU A 109 8.82 -2.37 -6.84
C LEU A 109 7.87 -3.57 -6.85
N ASP A 110 8.00 -4.44 -5.84
CA ASP A 110 7.24 -5.69 -5.78
C ASP A 110 6.86 -6.07 -4.33
N VAL A 111 5.88 -6.95 -4.20
CA VAL A 111 5.28 -7.46 -2.95
C VAL A 111 5.24 -8.98 -2.90
N ARG A 112 5.55 -9.67 -4.01
CA ARG A 112 5.28 -11.10 -4.19
C ARG A 112 6.21 -12.01 -3.40
N ASN A 113 7.45 -11.59 -3.11
CA ASN A 113 8.36 -12.40 -2.31
C ASN A 113 7.98 -12.32 -0.81
N PRO A 114 7.52 -13.41 -0.19
CA PRO A 114 7.04 -13.40 1.19
C PRO A 114 8.15 -13.19 2.23
N ALA A 115 9.42 -13.30 1.85
CA ALA A 115 10.53 -12.98 2.75
C ALA A 115 10.84 -11.48 2.82
N LEU A 116 10.34 -10.68 1.87
CA LEU A 116 10.64 -9.25 1.73
C LEU A 116 9.40 -8.36 1.76
N GLY A 117 8.29 -8.88 1.22
CA GLY A 117 7.02 -8.19 1.12
C GLY A 117 5.93 -8.81 2.00
N MET A 118 4.82 -8.10 2.08
CA MET A 118 3.61 -8.51 2.78
C MET A 118 2.41 -7.90 2.07
N ILE A 119 1.29 -8.63 2.08
CA ILE A 119 -0.01 -8.14 1.63
C ILE A 119 -1.02 -8.63 2.67
N THR A 120 -1.92 -7.77 3.12
CA THR A 120 -2.99 -8.21 4.01
C THR A 120 -3.96 -9.17 3.32
N PRO A 121 -4.61 -10.07 4.07
CA PRO A 121 -5.56 -11.03 3.50
C PRO A 121 -6.64 -10.37 2.62
N GLY A 122 -7.01 -11.07 1.56
CA GLY A 122 -8.00 -10.58 0.57
C GLY A 122 -7.41 -9.75 -0.56
N GLY A 123 -6.13 -9.38 -0.49
CA GLY A 123 -5.44 -8.67 -1.55
C GLY A 123 -5.10 -9.58 -2.74
N LEU A 124 -5.52 -9.20 -3.94
CA LEU A 124 -5.22 -9.89 -5.18
C LEU A 124 -4.13 -9.14 -5.94
N VAL A 125 -3.04 -9.81 -6.26
CA VAL A 125 -1.94 -9.26 -7.05
C VAL A 125 -2.23 -9.48 -8.53
N LEU A 126 -2.31 -8.39 -9.28
CA LEU A 126 -2.59 -8.35 -10.70
C LEU A 126 -1.46 -7.61 -11.44
N PRO A 127 -1.26 -7.86 -12.74
CA PRO A 127 -0.40 -7.02 -13.57
C PRO A 127 -0.89 -5.56 -13.55
N GLY A 128 0.01 -4.64 -13.22
CA GLY A 128 -0.27 -3.20 -13.23
C GLY A 128 -0.05 -2.56 -14.60
N ARG A 129 -0.24 -1.24 -14.67
CA ARG A 129 0.13 -0.45 -15.86
C ARG A 129 1.65 -0.39 -15.98
N GLU A 130 2.15 -0.27 -17.22
CA GLU A 130 3.58 -0.06 -17.51
C GLU A 130 4.52 -1.09 -16.86
N ASN A 131 4.14 -2.38 -16.87
CA ASN A 131 4.84 -3.48 -16.19
C ASN A 131 4.97 -3.32 -14.66
N GLY A 132 4.16 -2.47 -14.05
CA GLY A 132 4.01 -2.38 -12.61
C GLY A 132 3.18 -3.54 -12.04
N THR A 133 2.85 -3.43 -10.75
CA THR A 133 2.02 -4.39 -10.02
C THR A 133 0.82 -3.66 -9.45
N ALA A 134 -0.38 -4.21 -9.60
CA ALA A 134 -1.59 -3.69 -8.94
C ALA A 134 -2.03 -4.69 -7.86
N ILE A 135 -2.40 -4.19 -6.68
CA ILE A 135 -2.95 -5.00 -5.60
C ILE A 135 -4.34 -4.48 -5.30
N THR A 136 -5.34 -5.36 -5.40
CA THR A 136 -6.75 -4.98 -5.26
C THR A 136 -7.43 -5.75 -4.13
N TRP A 137 -8.28 -5.05 -3.37
CA TRP A 137 -9.19 -5.62 -2.41
C TRP A 137 -10.61 -5.24 -2.80
N ASN A 138 -11.48 -6.23 -2.88
CA ASN A 138 -12.91 -6.01 -3.03
C ASN A 138 -13.53 -5.89 -1.64
N HIS A 139 -14.05 -4.72 -1.29
CA HIS A 139 -14.73 -4.45 -0.03
C HIS A 139 -13.90 -4.74 1.25
N THR A 140 -12.93 -3.88 1.56
CA THR A 140 -12.11 -3.96 2.79
C THR A 140 -12.13 -2.67 3.61
N LYS A 141 -11.98 -2.79 4.93
CA LYS A 141 -11.71 -1.63 5.83
C LYS A 141 -10.23 -1.34 6.00
N THR A 142 -9.37 -2.29 5.67
CA THR A 142 -7.93 -2.16 5.88
C THR A 142 -7.20 -2.75 4.70
N ALA A 143 -6.27 -1.98 4.14
CA ALA A 143 -5.36 -2.43 3.12
C ALA A 143 -3.95 -2.07 3.55
N GLU A 144 -3.07 -3.06 3.56
CA GLU A 144 -1.68 -2.88 3.94
C GLU A 144 -0.78 -3.73 3.05
N ILE A 145 0.31 -3.09 2.61
CA ILE A 145 1.37 -3.73 1.87
C ILE A 145 2.73 -3.34 2.41
N ARG A 146 3.65 -4.29 2.33
CA ARG A 146 5.08 -4.03 2.42
C ARG A 146 5.71 -4.43 1.11
N PHE A 147 6.42 -3.50 0.49
CA PHE A 147 7.07 -3.71 -0.81
C PHE A 147 8.58 -3.58 -0.71
N TYR A 148 9.27 -4.05 -1.74
CA TYR A 148 10.72 -4.04 -1.83
C TYR A 148 11.16 -3.70 -3.25
N ASP A 149 12.39 -3.20 -3.37
CA ASP A 149 13.06 -2.96 -4.65
C ASP A 149 13.85 -4.20 -5.12
N GLU A 150 14.16 -4.26 -6.42
CA GLU A 150 14.96 -5.33 -7.03
C GLU A 150 16.32 -5.55 -6.34
N GLY A 151 16.93 -4.49 -5.80
CA GLY A 151 18.21 -4.56 -5.10
C GLY A 151 18.12 -5.39 -3.81
N ARG A 152 17.05 -5.20 -3.03
CA ARG A 152 16.77 -6.02 -1.84
C ARG A 152 16.58 -7.49 -2.18
N GLU A 153 15.94 -7.78 -3.31
CA GLU A 153 15.78 -9.17 -3.76
C GLU A 153 17.11 -9.80 -4.16
N SER A 154 17.96 -9.06 -4.89
CA SER A 154 19.32 -9.49 -5.21
C SER A 154 20.14 -9.79 -3.95
N LEU A 155 20.07 -8.91 -2.95
CA LEU A 155 20.76 -9.10 -1.66
C LEU A 155 20.25 -10.35 -0.92
N LEU A 156 18.94 -10.62 -0.94
CA LEU A 156 18.38 -11.83 -0.35
C LEU A 156 18.95 -13.09 -1.02
N TYR A 157 19.05 -13.12 -2.35
CA TYR A 157 19.65 -14.24 -3.06
C TYR A 157 21.13 -14.42 -2.70
N ILE A 158 21.91 -13.34 -2.64
CA ILE A 158 23.32 -13.41 -2.23
C ILE A 158 23.44 -13.97 -0.81
N PHE A 159 22.63 -13.46 0.11
CA PHE A 159 22.57 -13.93 1.49
C PHE A 159 22.23 -15.42 1.58
N ALA A 160 21.18 -15.87 0.89
CA ALA A 160 20.77 -17.27 0.86
C ALA A 160 21.87 -18.18 0.30
N ASN A 161 22.52 -17.79 -0.80
CA ASN A 161 23.61 -18.56 -1.39
C ASN A 161 24.80 -18.72 -0.42
N PHE A 162 25.17 -17.65 0.29
CA PHE A 162 26.24 -17.70 1.27
C PHE A 162 25.93 -18.69 2.40
N TRP A 163 24.71 -18.68 2.92
CA TRP A 163 24.28 -19.62 3.96
C TRP A 163 24.23 -21.07 3.48
N ILE A 164 23.81 -21.30 2.24
CA ILE A 164 23.81 -22.65 1.65
C ILE A 164 25.24 -23.20 1.59
N ILE A 165 26.21 -22.40 1.14
CA ILE A 165 27.62 -22.84 1.07
C ILE A 165 28.14 -23.19 2.47
N ILE A 166 27.89 -22.34 3.46
CA ILE A 166 28.27 -22.61 4.86
C ILE A 166 27.62 -23.91 5.35
N ALA A 167 26.32 -24.09 5.13
CA ALA A 167 25.60 -25.29 5.54
C ALA A 167 26.20 -26.54 4.91
N VAL A 168 26.54 -26.51 3.61
CA VAL A 168 27.20 -27.63 2.92
C VAL A 168 28.56 -27.93 3.56
N VAL A 169 29.43 -26.92 3.72
CA VAL A 169 30.78 -27.12 4.28
C VAL A 169 30.74 -27.69 5.70
N LEU A 170 29.76 -27.28 6.52
CA LEU A 170 29.63 -27.76 7.89
C LEU A 170 28.93 -29.12 8.00
N LEU A 171 27.87 -29.37 7.23
CA LEU A 171 27.07 -30.59 7.35
C LEU A 171 27.64 -31.78 6.56
N LEU A 172 28.27 -31.54 5.41
CA LEU A 172 28.81 -32.58 4.55
C LEU A 172 29.85 -33.48 5.26
N PRO A 173 30.84 -32.96 6.02
CA PRO A 173 31.76 -33.83 6.77
C PRO A 173 31.04 -34.63 7.86
N PHE A 174 30.07 -34.03 8.56
CA PHE A 174 29.29 -34.71 9.59
C PHE A 174 28.50 -35.89 9.00
N LEU A 175 27.78 -35.67 7.90
CA LEU A 175 27.02 -36.70 7.20
C LEU A 175 27.92 -37.82 6.64
N LEU A 176 29.10 -37.49 6.13
CA LEU A 176 30.07 -38.48 5.66
C LEU A 176 30.65 -39.34 6.80
N THR A 177 30.85 -38.77 7.99
CA THR A 177 31.34 -39.53 9.15
C THR A 177 30.30 -40.48 9.74
N TRP A 178 29.01 -40.10 9.73
CA TRP A 178 27.92 -40.98 10.18
C TRP A 178 27.75 -42.21 9.29
N ARG A 179 27.95 -42.03 7.98
CA ARG A 179 27.83 -43.12 6.99
C ARG A 179 28.95 -44.17 7.07
N LYS A 180 30.02 -43.92 7.84
CA LYS A 180 31.10 -44.89 8.10
C LYS A 180 30.92 -45.69 9.39
N LYS A 181 29.92 -45.36 10.22
CA LYS A 181 29.65 -46.01 11.52
C LYS A 181 28.41 -46.93 11.52
N GLY A 182 27.67 -47.02 10.41
CA GLY A 182 26.64 -48.05 10.16
C GLY A 182 27.13 -49.00 9.09
#